data_AF-A0A8T5T694-F1
#
_entry.id   AF-A0A8T5T694-F1
#
_cell.length_a   1.000
_cell.length_b   1.000
_cell.length_c   1.000
_cell.angle_alpha   90.00
_cell.angle_beta   90.00
_cell.angle_gamma   90.00
#
_symmetry.space_group_name_H-M   'P 1'
#
loop_
_entity.id
_entity.type
_entity.pdbx_description
1 polymer ?
#
loop_
_entity_poly.entity_id
_entity_poly.type
_entity_poly.pdbx_seq_one_letter_code
_entity_poly.pdbx_strand_id
1 'polypeptide(L)'
;MTNLLIKNLAQLLSKGLSETELNLRKISLDCLEKAIQSVMPRRLIERSVKVINDTLCVQDDAYPLEDFNSLYIIGGGKASADMFFSLEKLLLKLPNIRYQGIINVPQNQDMSNYDMKSDVEINPASHPIPNKSGFEGARKMMQFINKSTSNDLIIFLISGGGSALLPLPREGITLEELKTLNSLLIASGASIQEINVVRKHVSSLKGGNLAKKVHATSGARLLSLIISDVVGNDLDSIASGPTVPDYSTFEDAKRILKKYQIWDNVPSSITNIIEEGLNNPKLETPKENDPCFSRVKNYLIGSVESVIQEIKPLLERQNFSVDYFSNNISGEARDFGVHLAHIISEKVKLANEEEIDKIALIATGELTVTIK
;
A
#
# COMPACT_ATOMS: atom_id res chain seq x y z
N MET A 1 17.90 -24.66 1.26
CA MET A 1 17.08 -24.63 2.49
C MET A 1 16.23 -23.38 2.43
N THR A 2 14.91 -23.52 2.40
CA THR A 2 13.98 -22.38 2.50
C THR A 2 14.22 -21.71 3.85
N ASN A 3 14.62 -20.44 3.87
CA ASN A 3 14.62 -19.65 5.10
C ASN A 3 13.17 -19.58 5.60
N LEU A 4 12.86 -20.32 6.66
CA LEU A 4 11.56 -20.25 7.33
C LEU A 4 11.37 -18.85 7.89
N LEU A 5 10.22 -18.24 7.63
CA LEU A 5 9.85 -16.93 8.15
C LEU A 5 9.49 -17.03 9.63
N ILE A 6 8.86 -18.13 10.05
CA ILE A 6 8.58 -18.43 11.46
C ILE A 6 9.86 -18.95 12.13
N LYS A 7 10.61 -18.04 12.77
CA LYS A 7 11.94 -18.32 13.35
C LYS A 7 11.91 -19.21 14.60
N ASN A 8 10.78 -19.25 15.33
CA ASN A 8 10.62 -20.02 16.57
C ASN A 8 9.78 -21.29 16.38
N LEU A 9 9.77 -21.87 15.16
CA LEU A 9 8.98 -23.05 14.82
C LEU A 9 9.17 -24.22 15.80
N ALA A 10 10.42 -24.51 16.18
CA ALA A 10 10.73 -25.58 17.13
C ALA A 10 10.10 -25.37 18.52
N GLN A 11 10.01 -24.11 18.98
CA GLN A 11 9.36 -23.78 20.25
C GLN A 11 7.85 -23.96 20.15
N LEU A 12 7.25 -23.50 19.05
CA LEU A 12 5.80 -23.59 18.82
C LEU A 12 5.32 -25.04 18.71
N LEU A 13 6.18 -25.93 18.22
CA LEU A 13 5.93 -27.38 18.08
C LEU A 13 6.42 -28.24 19.26
N SER A 14 6.81 -27.61 20.39
CA SER A 14 7.39 -28.32 21.54
C SER A 14 6.34 -28.86 22.54
N LYS A 15 6.83 -29.41 23.66
CA LYS A 15 6.17 -30.34 24.60
C LYS A 15 4.78 -29.89 25.09
N GLY A 16 3.93 -30.89 25.39
CA GLY A 16 2.64 -30.70 26.07
C GLY A 16 1.40 -30.79 25.16
N LEU A 17 1.58 -31.03 23.86
CA LEU A 17 0.50 -31.23 22.89
C LEU A 17 0.24 -32.72 22.67
N SER A 18 -1.04 -33.08 22.56
CA SER A 18 -1.47 -34.35 21.96
C SER A 18 -1.04 -34.45 20.49
N GLU A 19 -1.09 -35.66 19.93
CA GLU A 19 -0.78 -35.88 18.52
C GLU A 19 -1.67 -35.05 17.59
N THR A 20 -2.96 -34.96 17.89
CA THR A 20 -3.93 -34.14 17.16
C THR A 20 -3.58 -32.65 17.22
N GLU A 21 -3.31 -32.11 18.41
CA GLU A 21 -2.95 -30.70 18.58
C GLU A 21 -1.64 -30.36 17.86
N LEU A 22 -0.65 -31.26 17.93
CA LEU A 22 0.61 -31.10 17.22
C LEU A 22 0.39 -31.06 15.70
N ASN A 23 -0.46 -31.95 15.17
CA ASN A 23 -0.78 -31.99 13.75
C ASN A 23 -1.52 -30.72 13.30
N LEU A 24 -2.58 -30.32 14.00
CA LEU A 24 -3.31 -29.09 13.71
C LEU A 24 -2.41 -27.86 13.78
N ARG A 25 -1.51 -27.79 14.77
CA ARG A 25 -0.56 -26.69 14.88
C ARG A 25 0.44 -26.65 13.72
N LYS A 26 0.96 -27.79 13.27
CA LYS A 26 1.82 -27.85 12.07
C LYS A 26 1.08 -27.32 10.85
N ILE A 27 -0.15 -27.76 10.64
CA ILE A 27 -0.99 -27.31 9.52
C ILE A 27 -1.20 -25.80 9.57
N SER A 28 -1.56 -25.25 10.73
CA SER A 28 -1.76 -23.80 10.91
C SER A 28 -0.48 -22.99 10.68
N LEU A 29 0.67 -23.47 11.15
CA LEU A 29 1.96 -22.80 10.95
C LEU A 29 2.42 -22.89 9.49
N ASP A 30 2.21 -24.01 8.81
CA ASP A 30 2.47 -24.16 7.37
C ASP A 30 1.57 -23.24 6.55
N CYS A 31 0.29 -23.09 6.94
CA CYS A 31 -0.63 -22.15 6.32
C CYS A 31 -0.18 -20.70 6.55
N LEU A 32 0.25 -20.34 7.77
CA LEU A 32 0.76 -19.00 8.08
C LEU A 32 2.04 -18.70 7.29
N GLU A 33 2.97 -19.64 7.22
CA GLU A 33 4.21 -19.50 6.45
C GLU A 33 3.90 -19.27 4.97
N LYS A 34 3.01 -20.07 4.38
CA LYS A 34 2.59 -19.90 2.98
C LYS A 34 1.80 -18.61 2.75
N ALA A 35 0.94 -18.23 3.69
CA ALA A 35 0.22 -16.97 3.68
C ALA A 35 1.20 -15.80 3.56
N ILE A 36 2.18 -15.71 4.47
CA ILE A 36 3.18 -14.64 4.45
C ILE A 36 4.00 -14.71 3.15
N GLN A 37 4.45 -15.89 2.76
CA GLN A 37 5.23 -16.05 1.53
C GLN A 37 4.45 -15.60 0.28
N SER A 38 3.14 -15.83 0.22
CA SER A 38 2.30 -15.44 -0.94
C SER A 38 2.23 -13.93 -1.16
N VAL A 39 2.36 -13.15 -0.09
CA VAL A 39 2.37 -11.68 -0.13
C VAL A 39 3.75 -11.06 -0.02
N MET A 40 4.81 -11.87 -0.18
CA MET A 40 6.16 -11.33 -0.30
C MET A 40 6.29 -10.52 -1.58
N PRO A 41 6.85 -9.29 -1.54
CA PRO A 41 6.86 -8.38 -2.69
C PRO A 41 7.44 -9.02 -3.96
N ARG A 42 8.49 -9.82 -3.80
CA ARG A 42 9.08 -10.59 -4.90
C ARG A 42 8.08 -11.52 -5.59
N ARG A 43 7.34 -12.33 -4.82
CA ARG A 43 6.36 -13.26 -5.39
C ARG A 43 5.21 -12.51 -6.05
N LEU A 44 4.77 -11.41 -5.44
CA LEU A 44 3.70 -10.57 -5.98
C LEU A 44 4.09 -9.97 -7.35
N ILE A 45 5.33 -9.50 -7.48
CA ILE A 45 5.87 -9.01 -8.75
C ILE A 45 6.02 -10.17 -9.76
N GLU A 46 6.65 -11.28 -9.39
CA GLU A 46 6.83 -12.43 -10.29
C GLU A 46 5.49 -13.02 -10.80
N ARG A 47 4.44 -12.98 -9.97
CA ARG A 47 3.09 -13.43 -10.34
C ARG A 47 2.38 -12.42 -11.25
N SER A 48 2.49 -11.14 -10.93
CA SER A 48 1.69 -10.08 -11.55
C SER A 48 2.36 -9.44 -12.75
N VAL A 49 3.68 -9.54 -12.87
CA VAL A 49 4.47 -8.91 -13.93
C VAL A 49 5.29 -9.96 -14.64
N LYS A 50 5.16 -10.02 -15.96
CA LYS A 50 5.92 -10.90 -16.83
C LYS A 50 6.48 -10.11 -17.99
N VAL A 51 7.55 -10.64 -18.58
CA VAL A 51 8.10 -10.14 -19.83
C VAL A 51 8.03 -11.27 -20.84
N ILE A 52 7.28 -11.06 -21.92
CA ILE A 52 7.05 -12.03 -22.99
C ILE A 52 7.26 -11.30 -24.31
N ASN A 53 8.21 -11.74 -25.14
CA ASN A 53 8.51 -11.14 -26.46
C ASN A 53 8.58 -9.60 -26.41
N ASP A 54 9.47 -9.05 -25.57
CA ASP A 54 9.66 -7.61 -25.37
C ASP A 54 8.41 -6.83 -24.95
N THR A 55 7.38 -7.53 -24.46
CA THR A 55 6.15 -6.94 -23.92
C THR A 55 6.14 -7.11 -22.40
N LEU A 56 5.96 -6.01 -21.67
CA LEU A 56 5.69 -6.04 -20.25
C LEU A 56 4.21 -6.36 -20.04
N CYS A 57 3.92 -7.56 -19.55
CA CYS A 57 2.57 -7.99 -19.20
C CYS A 57 2.35 -7.75 -17.71
N VAL A 58 1.32 -6.98 -17.35
CA VAL A 58 0.92 -6.71 -15.97
C VAL A 58 -0.50 -7.22 -15.78
N GLN A 59 -0.66 -8.31 -15.03
CA GLN A 59 -1.92 -9.07 -14.95
C GLN A 59 -2.44 -9.40 -16.36
N ASP A 60 -3.61 -8.88 -16.73
CA ASP A 60 -4.26 -9.11 -18.03
C ASP A 60 -3.91 -8.05 -19.10
N ASP A 61 -3.19 -7.00 -18.72
CA ASP A 61 -2.82 -5.89 -19.60
C ASP A 61 -1.41 -6.09 -20.18
N ALA A 62 -1.21 -5.65 -21.42
CA ALA A 62 0.05 -5.78 -22.16
C ALA A 62 0.60 -4.43 -22.60
N TYR A 63 1.90 -4.24 -22.42
CA TYR A 63 2.63 -3.02 -22.75
C TYR A 63 3.84 -3.37 -23.63
N PRO A 64 3.69 -3.32 -24.97
CA PRO A 64 4.81 -3.51 -25.89
C PRO A 64 5.90 -2.48 -25.56
N LEU A 65 7.10 -2.92 -25.22
CA LEU A 65 8.12 -2.00 -24.73
C LEU A 65 8.73 -1.15 -25.85
N GLU A 66 8.58 -1.57 -27.11
CA GLU A 66 8.92 -0.78 -28.30
C GLU A 66 8.09 0.51 -28.44
N ASP A 67 6.90 0.58 -27.81
CA ASP A 67 6.09 1.80 -27.76
C ASP A 67 6.74 2.90 -26.91
N PHE A 68 7.76 2.55 -26.11
CA PHE A 68 8.30 3.42 -25.08
C PHE A 68 9.78 3.74 -25.27
N ASN A 69 10.12 5.02 -25.15
CA ASN A 69 11.50 5.48 -25.19
C ASN A 69 12.24 5.13 -23.89
N SER A 70 11.58 5.28 -22.74
CA SER A 70 12.14 5.01 -21.43
C SER A 70 11.06 4.69 -20.40
N LEU A 71 11.47 3.96 -19.36
CA LEU A 71 10.67 3.70 -18.17
C LEU A 71 11.12 4.62 -17.03
N TYR A 72 10.17 5.29 -16.38
CA TYR A 72 10.43 6.02 -15.14
C TYR A 72 9.87 5.24 -13.95
N ILE A 73 10.75 4.73 -13.10
CA ILE A 73 10.37 3.94 -11.93
C ILE A 73 10.42 4.82 -10.70
N ILE A 74 9.25 5.17 -10.18
CA ILE A 74 9.09 6.02 -9.00
C ILE A 74 8.27 5.29 -7.95
N GLY A 75 8.33 5.71 -6.69
CA GLY A 75 7.54 5.03 -5.67
C GLY A 75 7.98 5.25 -4.24
N GLY A 76 7.22 4.69 -3.32
CA GLY A 76 7.64 4.64 -1.93
C GLY A 76 6.75 3.77 -1.07
N GLY A 77 7.36 3.15 -0.08
CA GLY A 77 6.69 2.18 0.78
C GLY A 77 7.68 1.27 1.50
N LYS A 78 7.22 0.54 2.51
CA LYS A 78 8.01 -0.46 3.23
C LYS A 78 8.52 -1.59 2.33
N ALA A 79 7.80 -1.91 1.26
CA ALA A 79 8.11 -3.00 0.34
C ALA A 79 8.61 -2.51 -1.03
N SER A 80 8.67 -1.20 -1.28
CA SER A 80 8.92 -0.68 -2.63
C SER A 80 10.33 -1.00 -3.15
N ALA A 81 11.33 -1.15 -2.28
CA ALA A 81 12.65 -1.64 -2.67
C ALA A 81 12.58 -3.07 -3.21
N ASP A 82 11.99 -3.98 -2.45
CA ASP A 82 11.84 -5.38 -2.84
C ASP A 82 10.99 -5.53 -4.11
N MET A 83 9.95 -4.71 -4.26
CA MET A 83 9.15 -4.62 -5.49
C MET A 83 10.03 -4.21 -6.68
N PHE A 84 10.83 -3.18 -6.51
CA PHE A 84 11.71 -2.67 -7.54
C PHE A 84 12.76 -3.68 -7.97
N PHE A 85 13.54 -4.24 -7.05
CA PHE A 85 14.58 -5.20 -7.42
C PHE A 85 14.01 -6.48 -8.06
N SER A 86 12.75 -6.81 -7.74
CA SER A 86 12.05 -7.91 -8.40
C SER A 86 11.62 -7.53 -9.82
N LEU A 87 11.16 -6.30 -10.03
CA LEU A 87 10.85 -5.76 -11.36
C LEU A 87 12.10 -5.60 -12.21
N GLU A 88 13.19 -5.08 -11.64
CA GLU A 88 14.47 -4.86 -12.31
C GLU A 88 15.04 -6.17 -12.85
N LYS A 89 14.95 -7.28 -12.11
CA LYS A 89 15.34 -8.61 -12.62
C LYS A 89 14.59 -9.04 -13.88
N LEU A 90 13.38 -8.55 -14.09
CA LEU A 90 12.63 -8.77 -15.33
C LEU A 90 13.12 -7.82 -16.42
N LEU A 91 13.35 -6.55 -16.09
CA LEU A 91 13.82 -5.53 -17.03
C LEU A 91 15.24 -5.81 -17.55
N LEU A 92 16.14 -6.33 -16.72
CA LEU A 92 17.51 -6.69 -17.11
C LEU A 92 17.57 -7.80 -18.18
N LYS A 93 16.48 -8.53 -18.41
CA LYS A 93 16.38 -9.51 -19.50
C LYS A 93 16.17 -8.86 -20.87
N LEU A 94 15.93 -7.55 -20.90
CA LEU A 94 15.61 -6.78 -22.08
C LEU A 94 16.79 -5.88 -22.45
N PRO A 95 17.52 -6.15 -23.54
CA PRO A 95 18.80 -5.49 -23.82
C PRO A 95 18.68 -4.01 -24.21
N ASN A 96 17.50 -3.55 -24.65
CA ASN A 96 17.32 -2.22 -25.24
C ASN A 96 16.46 -1.27 -24.39
N ILE A 97 15.89 -1.73 -23.27
CA ILE A 97 15.00 -0.88 -22.46
C ILE A 97 15.83 0.02 -21.54
N ARG A 98 15.55 1.31 -21.57
CA ARG A 98 16.13 2.28 -20.63
C ARG A 98 15.16 2.50 -19.49
N TYR A 99 15.64 2.43 -18.26
CA TYR A 99 14.84 2.74 -17.08
C TYR A 99 15.66 3.59 -16.11
N GLN A 100 15.00 4.50 -15.40
CA GLN A 100 15.62 5.36 -14.40
C GLN A 100 14.59 5.82 -13.38
N GLY A 101 15.02 6.31 -12.23
CA GLY A 101 14.08 6.91 -11.28
C GLY A 101 14.57 6.97 -9.85
N ILE A 102 13.64 6.94 -8.92
CA ILE A 102 13.93 7.04 -7.48
C ILE A 102 12.80 6.45 -6.64
N ILE A 103 13.16 5.73 -5.58
CA ILE A 103 12.21 5.09 -4.68
C ILE A 103 12.53 5.44 -3.23
N ASN A 104 11.52 5.94 -2.51
CA ASN A 104 11.65 6.23 -1.08
C ASN A 104 11.38 4.98 -0.24
N VAL A 105 12.34 4.57 0.58
CA VAL A 105 12.27 3.35 1.39
C VAL A 105 12.54 3.66 2.88
N PRO A 106 12.08 2.85 3.84
CA PRO A 106 12.45 3.04 5.25
C PRO A 106 13.97 2.98 5.45
N GLN A 107 14.52 3.91 6.22
CA GLN A 107 15.97 4.01 6.45
C GLN A 107 16.62 2.75 7.07
N ASN A 108 15.83 1.92 7.74
CA ASN A 108 16.30 0.70 8.42
C ASN A 108 16.05 -0.57 7.58
N GLN A 109 15.68 -0.43 6.30
CA GLN A 109 15.53 -1.58 5.42
C GLN A 109 16.90 -2.20 5.14
N ASP A 110 17.00 -3.53 5.27
CA ASP A 110 18.22 -4.25 4.94
C ASP A 110 18.39 -4.30 3.41
N MET A 111 19.43 -3.63 2.93
CA MET A 111 19.76 -3.54 1.51
C MET A 111 20.93 -4.44 1.10
N SER A 112 21.47 -5.23 2.03
CA SER A 112 22.68 -6.05 1.79
C SER A 112 22.52 -7.09 0.69
N ASN A 113 21.27 -7.48 0.39
CA ASN A 113 20.94 -8.50 -0.61
C ASN A 113 20.67 -7.93 -2.01
N TYR A 114 20.84 -6.63 -2.21
CA TYR A 114 20.52 -5.95 -3.47
C TYR A 114 21.76 -5.41 -4.18
N ASP A 115 21.77 -5.53 -5.51
CA ASP A 115 22.77 -4.87 -6.34
C ASP A 115 22.36 -3.42 -6.55
N MET A 116 23.16 -2.48 -6.05
CA MET A 116 22.86 -1.06 -6.10
C MET A 116 23.32 -0.40 -7.40
N LYS A 117 23.84 -1.17 -8.37
CA LYS A 117 24.20 -0.67 -9.70
C LYS A 117 22.96 -0.58 -10.59
N SER A 118 22.13 0.42 -10.28
CA SER A 118 20.90 0.72 -11.00
C SER A 118 20.79 2.20 -11.32
N ASP A 119 20.11 2.53 -12.41
CA ASP A 119 19.71 3.90 -12.75
C ASP A 119 18.48 4.38 -11.93
N VAL A 120 18.00 3.55 -11.00
CA VAL A 120 16.97 3.90 -10.01
C VAL A 120 17.60 4.10 -8.64
N GLU A 121 17.53 5.33 -8.14
CA GLU A 121 18.05 5.70 -6.82
C GLU A 121 17.17 5.10 -5.71
N ILE A 122 17.76 4.34 -4.79
CA ILE A 122 17.10 3.97 -3.54
C ILE A 122 17.37 5.06 -2.51
N ASN A 123 16.32 5.76 -2.09
CA ASN A 123 16.41 6.89 -1.17
C ASN A 123 15.88 6.52 0.23
N PRO A 124 16.75 6.38 1.23
CA PRO A 124 16.35 6.14 2.62
C PRO A 124 15.57 7.33 3.20
N ALA A 125 14.38 7.07 3.76
CA ALA A 125 13.48 8.06 4.34
C ALA A 125 12.85 7.55 5.65
N SER A 126 12.22 8.47 6.38
CA SER A 126 11.63 8.19 7.69
C SER A 126 10.15 7.78 7.59
N HIS A 127 9.79 6.78 8.39
CA HIS A 127 8.44 6.30 8.64
C HIS A 127 8.36 5.89 10.12
N PRO A 128 7.27 6.21 10.86
CA PRO A 128 5.98 6.73 10.39
C PRO A 128 5.90 8.25 10.25
N ILE A 129 6.89 8.99 10.73
CA ILE A 129 6.92 10.46 10.63
C ILE A 129 7.77 10.85 9.41
N PRO A 130 7.26 11.69 8.48
CA PRO A 130 8.01 12.09 7.29
C PRO A 130 9.26 12.91 7.65
N ASN A 131 10.31 12.86 6.83
CA ASN A 131 11.53 13.65 7.02
C ASN A 131 11.97 14.35 5.73
N LYS A 132 13.02 15.17 5.84
CA LYS A 132 13.58 15.92 4.70
C LYS A 132 14.03 15.00 3.56
N SER A 133 14.60 13.83 3.88
CA SER A 133 15.03 12.86 2.86
C SER A 133 13.85 12.36 2.02
N GLY A 134 12.73 12.01 2.67
CA GLY A 134 11.50 11.63 1.97
C GLY A 134 10.96 12.76 1.08
N PHE A 135 10.97 14.00 1.58
CA PHE A 135 10.56 15.17 0.80
C PHE A 135 11.43 15.39 -0.44
N GLU A 136 12.76 15.33 -0.29
CA GLU A 136 13.68 15.49 -1.42
C GLU A 136 13.52 14.37 -2.46
N GLY A 137 13.31 13.12 -2.01
CA GLY A 137 13.04 12.01 -2.90
C GLY A 137 11.73 12.21 -3.68
N ALA A 138 10.66 12.62 -3.01
CA ALA A 138 9.39 12.94 -3.65
C ALA A 138 9.50 14.13 -4.63
N ARG A 139 10.32 15.13 -4.31
CA ARG A 139 10.63 16.25 -5.19
C ARG A 139 11.40 15.80 -6.44
N LYS A 140 12.39 14.91 -6.30
CA LYS A 140 13.10 14.30 -7.43
C LYS A 140 12.18 13.47 -8.32
N MET A 141 11.20 12.74 -7.75
CA MET A 141 10.18 12.05 -8.56
C MET A 141 9.44 13.03 -9.47
N MET A 142 9.08 14.23 -8.99
CA MET A 142 8.45 15.25 -9.84
C MET A 142 9.37 15.75 -10.95
N GLN A 143 10.68 15.76 -10.74
CA GLN A 143 11.64 16.10 -11.79
C GLN A 143 11.67 15.05 -12.90
N PHE A 144 11.56 13.76 -12.57
CA PHE A 144 11.42 12.70 -13.57
C PHE A 144 10.11 12.84 -14.36
N ILE A 145 8.99 13.09 -13.68
CA ILE A 145 7.70 13.33 -14.33
C ILE A 145 7.76 14.55 -15.25
N ASN A 146 8.40 15.63 -14.80
CA ASN A 146 8.55 16.84 -15.61
C ASN A 146 9.42 16.65 -16.87
N LYS A 147 10.29 15.64 -16.88
CA LYS A 147 11.15 15.29 -18.04
C LYS A 147 10.53 14.24 -18.95
N SER A 148 9.50 13.52 -18.49
CA SER A 148 8.83 12.49 -19.26
C SER A 148 8.08 13.06 -20.47
N THR A 149 7.81 12.20 -21.44
CA THR A 149 7.07 12.49 -22.67
C THR A 149 5.88 11.53 -22.83
N SER A 150 5.01 11.77 -23.81
CA SER A 150 3.86 10.91 -24.11
C SER A 150 4.24 9.48 -24.51
N ASN A 151 5.51 9.28 -24.87
CA ASN A 151 6.12 8.03 -25.32
C ASN A 151 6.95 7.38 -24.21
N ASP A 152 6.77 7.77 -22.96
CA ASP A 152 7.37 7.11 -21.81
C ASP A 152 6.33 6.36 -20.99
N LEU A 153 6.80 5.41 -20.19
CA LEU A 153 5.99 4.66 -19.24
C LEU A 153 6.46 4.96 -17.83
N ILE A 154 5.55 5.45 -16.99
CA ILE A 154 5.81 5.67 -15.58
C ILE A 154 5.29 4.48 -14.79
N ILE A 155 6.17 3.81 -14.07
CA ILE A 155 5.84 2.72 -13.16
C ILE A 155 5.93 3.24 -11.73
N PHE A 156 4.79 3.32 -11.06
CA PHE A 156 4.67 3.81 -9.70
C PHE A 156 4.51 2.65 -8.71
N LEU A 157 5.51 2.43 -7.86
CA LEU A 157 5.53 1.34 -6.89
C LEU A 157 5.05 1.85 -5.53
N ILE A 158 3.95 1.31 -5.02
CA ILE A 158 3.36 1.72 -3.74
C ILE A 158 3.18 0.52 -2.83
N SER A 159 3.53 0.71 -1.57
CA SER A 159 3.11 -0.19 -0.50
C SER A 159 2.75 0.58 0.77
N GLY A 160 2.39 -0.16 1.81
CA GLY A 160 2.23 0.36 3.17
C GLY A 160 3.32 1.34 3.61
N GLY A 161 2.92 2.40 4.31
CA GLY A 161 3.80 3.50 4.74
C GLY A 161 4.04 4.63 3.73
N GLY A 162 3.49 4.52 2.51
CA GLY A 162 3.66 5.52 1.44
C GLY A 162 3.27 6.95 1.85
N SER A 163 2.30 7.14 2.75
CA SER A 163 1.88 8.47 3.20
C SER A 163 3.00 9.30 3.83
N ALA A 164 3.86 8.67 4.63
CA ALA A 164 5.00 9.29 5.30
C ALA A 164 6.27 9.27 4.42
N LEU A 165 6.41 8.25 3.58
CA LEU A 165 7.57 8.10 2.68
C LEU A 165 7.47 8.98 1.43
N LEU A 166 6.26 9.43 1.05
CA LEU A 166 6.03 10.34 -0.09
C LEU A 166 5.45 11.70 0.38
N PRO A 167 6.15 12.46 1.23
CA PRO A 167 5.67 13.76 1.69
C PRO A 167 6.02 14.83 0.66
N LEU A 168 5.04 15.21 -0.16
CA LEU A 168 5.19 16.39 -1.02
C LEU A 168 4.01 17.34 -0.79
N PRO A 169 4.19 18.38 0.04
CA PRO A 169 3.18 19.42 0.20
C PRO A 169 2.97 20.22 -1.09
N ARG A 170 1.86 20.97 -1.18
CA ARG A 170 1.70 22.00 -2.20
C ARG A 170 2.73 23.11 -2.03
N GLU A 171 3.00 23.83 -3.13
CA GLU A 171 3.85 25.01 -3.09
C GLU A 171 3.34 26.02 -2.04
N GLY A 172 4.26 26.64 -1.31
CA GLY A 172 3.94 27.53 -0.19
C GLY A 172 3.75 26.84 1.17
N ILE A 173 3.68 25.50 1.22
CA ILE A 173 3.60 24.74 2.47
C ILE A 173 4.92 24.00 2.72
N THR A 174 5.48 24.17 3.91
CA THR A 174 6.71 23.49 4.33
C THR A 174 6.43 22.08 4.87
N LEU A 175 7.48 21.26 4.90
CA LEU A 175 7.39 19.92 5.50
C LEU A 175 7.04 19.96 7.00
N GLU A 176 7.55 20.94 7.74
CA GLU A 176 7.25 21.08 9.18
C GLU A 176 5.80 21.49 9.41
N GLU A 177 5.24 22.36 8.57
CA GLU A 177 3.81 22.70 8.64
C GLU A 177 2.92 21.48 8.34
N LEU A 178 3.30 20.64 7.37
CA LEU A 178 2.60 19.39 7.08
C LEU A 178 2.64 18.41 8.28
N LYS A 179 3.77 18.32 8.99
CA LYS A 179 3.88 17.54 10.22
C LYS A 179 2.99 18.10 11.33
N THR A 180 3.01 19.42 11.53
CA THR A 180 2.18 20.11 12.53
C THR A 180 0.70 19.85 12.26
N LEU A 181 0.24 20.00 11.02
CA LEU A 181 -1.12 19.69 10.61
C LEU A 181 -1.50 18.25 10.97
N ASN A 182 -0.65 17.27 10.63
CA ASN A 182 -0.92 15.87 10.90
C ASN A 182 -0.97 15.58 12.41
N SER A 183 -0.07 16.17 13.20
CA SER A 183 -0.08 16.04 14.66
C SER A 183 -1.36 16.61 15.27
N LEU A 184 -1.81 17.79 14.82
CA LEU A 184 -3.05 18.41 15.29
C LEU A 184 -4.27 17.54 14.97
N LEU A 185 -4.37 17.02 13.74
CA LEU A 185 -5.47 16.14 13.35
C LEU A 185 -5.51 14.85 14.20
N ILE A 186 -4.37 14.19 14.38
CA ILE A 186 -4.28 12.98 15.21
C ILE A 186 -4.66 13.29 16.66
N ALA A 187 -4.11 14.37 17.24
CA ALA A 187 -4.39 14.78 18.61
C ALA A 187 -5.86 15.15 18.83
N SER A 188 -6.55 15.63 17.80
CA SER A 188 -7.97 15.97 17.85
C SER A 188 -8.92 14.76 17.80
N GLY A 189 -8.40 13.55 17.57
CA GLY A 189 -9.21 12.34 17.40
C GLY A 189 -9.92 12.26 16.05
N ALA A 190 -9.36 12.90 15.01
CA ALA A 190 -9.87 12.78 13.65
C ALA A 190 -9.74 11.33 13.15
N SER A 191 -10.75 10.84 12.44
CA SER A 191 -10.67 9.52 11.82
C SER A 191 -9.60 9.50 10.72
N ILE A 192 -9.07 8.33 10.37
CA ILE A 192 -8.06 8.21 9.30
C ILE A 192 -8.60 8.70 7.95
N GLN A 193 -9.89 8.49 7.69
CA GLN A 193 -10.57 8.99 6.49
C GLN A 193 -10.57 10.51 6.47
N GLU A 194 -10.93 11.18 7.57
CA GLU A 194 -10.92 12.64 7.67
C GLU A 194 -9.52 13.24 7.59
N ILE A 195 -8.54 12.59 8.23
CA ILE A 195 -7.12 12.92 8.10
C ILE A 195 -6.68 12.88 6.63
N ASN A 196 -7.07 11.82 5.91
CA ASN A 196 -6.75 11.64 4.50
C ASN A 196 -7.40 12.71 3.62
N VAL A 197 -8.66 13.08 3.87
CA VAL A 197 -9.32 14.20 3.15
C VAL A 197 -8.45 15.44 3.24
N VAL A 198 -8.10 15.91 4.45
CA VAL A 198 -7.30 17.14 4.59
C VAL A 198 -5.92 16.98 3.93
N ARG A 199 -5.25 15.84 4.13
CA ARG A 199 -3.92 15.57 3.55
C ARG A 199 -3.89 15.58 2.02
N LYS A 200 -4.94 15.08 1.36
CA LYS A 200 -5.05 15.08 -0.11
C LYS A 200 -5.07 16.50 -0.66
N HIS A 201 -5.80 17.40 0.01
CA HIS A 201 -5.97 18.79 -0.42
C HIS A 201 -4.73 19.67 -0.22
N VAL A 202 -3.82 19.29 0.68
CA VAL A 202 -2.57 20.05 0.93
C VAL A 202 -1.33 19.41 0.31
N SER A 203 -1.48 18.35 -0.48
CA SER A 203 -0.37 17.62 -1.11
C SER A 203 -0.33 17.79 -2.63
N SER A 204 0.88 17.84 -3.18
CA SER A 204 1.14 17.82 -4.62
C SER A 204 1.12 16.41 -5.24
N LEU A 205 1.02 15.36 -4.42
CA LEU A 205 1.05 13.96 -4.86
C LEU A 205 -0.27 13.23 -4.62
N LYS A 206 -0.81 13.38 -3.41
CA LYS A 206 -1.94 12.59 -2.91
C LYS A 206 -3.25 13.02 -3.57
N GLY A 207 -4.27 12.15 -3.50
CA GLY A 207 -5.62 12.40 -4.02
C GLY A 207 -5.61 12.61 -5.53
N GLY A 208 -5.00 11.70 -6.28
CA GLY A 208 -4.91 11.76 -7.74
C GLY A 208 -3.97 12.82 -8.31
N ASN A 209 -3.35 13.67 -7.49
CA ASN A 209 -2.53 14.76 -7.99
C ASN A 209 -1.26 14.29 -8.74
N LEU A 210 -0.74 13.10 -8.45
CA LEU A 210 0.32 12.49 -9.25
C LEU A 210 -0.18 12.21 -10.68
N ALA A 211 -1.34 11.58 -10.83
CA ALA A 211 -1.95 11.33 -12.15
C ALA A 211 -2.24 12.63 -12.89
N LYS A 212 -2.83 13.62 -12.20
CA LYS A 212 -3.07 14.97 -12.74
C LYS A 212 -1.78 15.63 -13.24
N LYS A 213 -0.69 15.50 -12.47
CA LYS A 213 0.62 16.06 -12.83
C LYS A 213 1.24 15.37 -14.05
N VAL A 214 1.17 14.04 -14.13
CA VAL A 214 1.63 13.28 -15.31
C VAL A 214 0.86 13.70 -16.56
N HIS A 215 -0.47 13.72 -16.47
CA HIS A 215 -1.33 14.12 -17.59
C HIS A 215 -1.01 15.53 -18.08
N ALA A 216 -0.91 16.50 -17.17
CA ALA A 216 -0.66 17.89 -17.52
C ALA A 216 0.75 18.16 -18.08
N THR A 217 1.73 17.32 -17.76
CA THR A 217 3.12 17.58 -18.12
C THR A 217 3.56 16.84 -19.39
N SER A 218 3.26 15.56 -19.46
CA SER A 218 3.76 14.69 -20.54
C SER A 218 2.67 13.88 -21.22
N GLY A 219 1.54 13.66 -20.53
CA GLY A 219 0.53 12.71 -20.95
C GLY A 219 1.06 11.28 -21.01
N ALA A 220 2.18 10.95 -20.34
CA ALA A 220 2.75 9.61 -20.32
C ALA A 220 1.75 8.56 -19.80
N ARG A 221 1.95 7.28 -20.16
CA ARG A 221 1.20 6.18 -19.52
C ARG A 221 1.71 6.03 -18.08
N LEU A 222 0.79 5.91 -17.13
CA LEU A 222 1.09 5.72 -15.72
C LEU A 222 0.49 4.39 -15.26
N LEU A 223 1.33 3.47 -14.79
CA LEU A 223 0.88 2.26 -14.12
C LEU A 223 1.35 2.23 -12.67
N SER A 224 0.43 1.94 -11.76
CA SER A 224 0.74 1.76 -10.34
C SER A 224 0.71 0.28 -9.99
N LEU A 225 1.78 -0.23 -9.39
CA LEU A 225 1.80 -1.54 -8.75
C LEU A 225 1.64 -1.33 -7.25
N ILE A 226 0.56 -1.88 -6.67
CA ILE A 226 0.11 -1.55 -5.32
C ILE A 226 0.08 -2.82 -4.45
N ILE A 227 0.74 -2.76 -3.30
CA ILE A 227 0.57 -3.72 -2.20
C ILE A 227 -0.20 -3.02 -1.08
N SER A 228 -1.41 -3.49 -0.81
CA SER A 228 -2.28 -2.92 0.24
C SER A 228 -1.98 -3.52 1.61
N ASP A 229 -1.76 -2.66 2.60
CA ASP A 229 -1.85 -2.98 4.03
C ASP A 229 -3.13 -2.41 4.68
N VAL A 230 -4.07 -1.92 3.86
CA VAL A 230 -5.34 -1.32 4.30
C VAL A 230 -6.46 -2.34 4.22
N VAL A 231 -7.20 -2.51 5.31
CA VAL A 231 -8.38 -3.38 5.37
C VAL A 231 -9.43 -2.93 4.35
N GLY A 232 -9.90 -3.86 3.51
CA GLY A 232 -10.88 -3.59 2.45
C GLY A 232 -10.30 -3.03 1.14
N ASN A 233 -8.98 -2.81 1.06
CA ASN A 233 -8.27 -2.35 -0.14
C ASN A 233 -8.79 -1.08 -0.79
N ASP A 234 -9.31 -0.14 0.00
CA ASP A 234 -9.65 1.17 -0.53
C ASP A 234 -8.39 1.87 -1.08
N LEU A 235 -8.28 1.93 -2.41
CA LEU A 235 -7.12 2.49 -3.09
C LEU A 235 -6.94 4.00 -2.80
N ASP A 236 -8.02 4.73 -2.48
CA ASP A 236 -7.96 6.14 -2.08
C ASP A 236 -7.26 6.31 -0.72
N SER A 237 -7.36 5.29 0.14
CA SER A 237 -6.70 5.27 1.43
C SER A 237 -5.23 4.86 1.33
N ILE A 238 -4.86 3.96 0.41
CA ILE A 238 -3.48 3.47 0.26
C ILE A 238 -2.56 4.61 -0.20
N ALA A 239 -1.61 4.98 0.67
CA ALA A 239 -0.73 6.14 0.46
C ALA A 239 -1.48 7.46 0.17
N SER A 240 -2.77 7.56 0.55
CA SER A 240 -3.70 8.62 0.14
C SER A 240 -3.88 8.74 -1.37
N GLY A 241 -3.98 7.62 -2.06
CA GLY A 241 -4.43 7.52 -3.44
C GLY A 241 -3.78 8.47 -4.44
N PRO A 242 -2.45 8.48 -4.64
CA PRO A 242 -1.81 9.45 -5.55
C PRO A 242 -2.28 9.34 -7.00
N THR A 243 -2.77 8.17 -7.41
CA THR A 243 -3.11 7.80 -8.79
C THR A 243 -4.56 7.39 -8.97
N VAL A 244 -5.42 7.70 -8.00
CA VAL A 244 -6.86 7.39 -8.03
C VAL A 244 -7.68 8.66 -7.80
N PRO A 245 -8.96 8.68 -8.20
CA PRO A 245 -9.86 9.79 -7.94
C PRO A 245 -10.03 10.06 -6.44
N ASP A 246 -10.15 11.34 -6.09
CA ASP A 246 -10.51 11.76 -4.73
C ASP A 246 -11.92 12.36 -4.74
N TYR A 247 -12.87 11.71 -4.07
CA TYR A 247 -14.27 12.16 -4.01
C TYR A 247 -14.53 13.30 -3.02
N SER A 248 -13.56 13.61 -2.16
CA SER A 248 -13.67 14.74 -1.23
C SER A 248 -13.30 16.06 -1.88
N THR A 249 -13.60 17.16 -1.19
CA THR A 249 -13.42 18.52 -1.69
C THR A 249 -12.66 19.42 -0.72
N PHE A 250 -12.20 20.58 -1.19
CA PHE A 250 -11.67 21.61 -0.30
C PHE A 250 -12.68 22.06 0.77
N GLU A 251 -13.98 22.02 0.48
CA GLU A 251 -15.04 22.32 1.45
C GLU A 251 -15.06 21.26 2.57
N ASP A 252 -14.90 19.98 2.22
CA ASP A 252 -14.77 18.92 3.22
C ASP A 252 -13.52 19.10 4.08
N ALA A 253 -12.38 19.45 3.48
CA ALA A 253 -11.15 19.71 4.22
C ALA A 253 -11.34 20.86 5.23
N LYS A 254 -11.95 21.98 4.81
CA LYS A 254 -12.27 23.11 5.69
C LYS A 254 -13.24 22.70 6.80
N ARG A 255 -14.30 21.96 6.45
CA ARG A 255 -15.31 21.46 7.39
C ARG A 255 -14.69 20.56 8.45
N ILE A 256 -13.78 19.67 8.09
CA ILE A 256 -13.07 18.78 9.03
C ILE A 256 -12.21 19.59 10.00
N LEU A 257 -11.39 20.51 9.50
CA LEU A 257 -10.56 21.36 10.36
C LEU A 257 -11.40 22.19 11.35
N LYS A 258 -12.57 22.67 10.92
CA LYS A 258 -13.54 23.37 11.80
C LYS A 258 -14.24 22.43 12.78
N LYS A 259 -14.66 21.24 12.34
CA LYS A 259 -15.30 20.21 13.19
C LYS A 259 -14.43 19.90 14.42
N TYR A 260 -13.12 19.81 14.21
CA TYR A 260 -12.13 19.52 15.26
C TYR A 260 -11.58 20.78 15.95
N GLN A 261 -12.09 21.98 15.65
CA GLN A 261 -11.65 23.25 16.25
C GLN A 261 -10.15 23.52 16.10
N ILE A 262 -9.55 23.04 15.01
CA ILE A 262 -8.12 23.23 14.70
C ILE A 262 -7.88 24.18 13.53
N TRP A 263 -8.93 24.67 12.85
CA TRP A 263 -8.82 25.62 11.74
C TRP A 263 -7.95 26.84 12.06
N ASP A 264 -8.13 27.44 13.24
CA ASP A 264 -7.37 28.62 13.67
C ASP A 264 -5.98 28.28 14.25
N ASN A 265 -5.68 26.99 14.45
CA ASN A 265 -4.44 26.49 15.05
C ASN A 265 -3.47 25.88 14.02
N VAL A 266 -3.94 25.54 12.82
CA VAL A 266 -3.07 25.06 11.75
C VAL A 266 -2.27 26.22 11.14
N PRO A 267 -1.09 25.96 10.54
CA PRO A 267 -0.30 27.01 9.90
C PRO A 267 -1.09 27.77 8.82
N SER A 268 -0.86 29.08 8.71
CA SER A 268 -1.61 29.94 7.78
C SER A 268 -1.42 29.56 6.31
N SER A 269 -0.28 28.96 5.95
CA SER A 269 -0.07 28.39 4.61
C SER A 269 -1.11 27.31 4.28
N ILE A 270 -1.54 26.51 5.25
CA ILE A 270 -2.58 25.48 5.06
C ILE A 270 -3.95 26.13 4.83
N THR A 271 -4.34 27.08 5.68
CA THR A 271 -5.64 27.76 5.54
C THR A 271 -5.70 28.53 4.23
N ASN A 272 -4.64 29.25 3.86
CA ASN A 272 -4.54 29.97 2.59
C ASN A 272 -4.75 29.06 1.38
N ILE A 273 -4.10 27.89 1.34
CA ILE A 273 -4.24 26.92 0.23
C ILE A 273 -5.66 26.35 0.17
N ILE A 274 -6.28 26.09 1.31
CA ILE A 274 -7.67 25.61 1.34
C ILE A 274 -8.62 26.71 0.85
N GLU A 275 -8.44 27.96 1.29
CA GLU A 275 -9.26 29.08 0.86
C GLU A 275 -9.06 29.42 -0.62
N GLU A 276 -7.84 29.32 -1.13
CA GLU A 276 -7.56 29.43 -2.56
C GLU A 276 -8.28 28.33 -3.33
N GLY A 277 -8.22 27.09 -2.84
CA GLY A 277 -8.90 25.93 -3.43
C GLY A 277 -10.42 26.08 -3.51
N LEU A 278 -11.05 26.68 -2.49
CA LEU A 278 -12.48 27.01 -2.49
C LEU A 278 -12.88 28.02 -3.57
N ASN A 279 -11.96 28.92 -3.93
CA ASN A 279 -12.19 29.97 -4.93
C ASN A 279 -11.67 29.59 -6.33
N ASN A 280 -10.92 28.49 -6.45
CA ASN A 280 -10.29 28.06 -7.70
C ASN A 280 -10.50 26.55 -7.94
N PRO A 281 -11.57 26.17 -8.68
CA PRO A 281 -11.88 24.77 -8.98
C PRO A 281 -10.74 24.00 -9.68
N LYS A 282 -9.80 24.68 -10.35
CA LYS A 282 -8.65 24.01 -10.99
C LYS A 282 -7.68 23.39 -10.00
N LEU A 283 -7.64 23.92 -8.77
CA LEU A 283 -6.77 23.39 -7.72
C LEU A 283 -7.32 22.13 -7.08
N GLU A 284 -8.59 21.83 -7.28
CA GLU A 284 -9.24 20.66 -6.68
C GLU A 284 -8.53 19.36 -7.07
N THR A 285 -8.59 18.37 -6.19
CA THR A 285 -8.15 17.01 -6.49
C THR A 285 -8.99 16.44 -7.64
N PRO A 286 -8.38 15.73 -8.60
CA PRO A 286 -9.11 15.17 -9.75
C PRO A 286 -10.18 14.18 -9.30
N LYS A 287 -11.35 14.29 -9.94
CA LYS A 287 -12.54 13.47 -9.70
C LYS A 287 -12.59 12.33 -10.72
N GLU A 288 -13.50 11.37 -10.54
CA GLU A 288 -13.54 10.12 -11.33
C GLU A 288 -13.53 10.33 -12.86
N ASN A 289 -14.23 11.36 -13.33
CA ASN A 289 -14.35 11.68 -14.76
C ASN A 289 -13.23 12.61 -15.28
N ASP A 290 -12.20 12.91 -14.49
CA ASP A 290 -11.09 13.76 -14.93
C ASP A 290 -10.28 13.05 -16.04
N PRO A 291 -10.03 13.71 -17.19
CA PRO A 291 -9.23 13.14 -18.29
C PRO A 291 -7.83 12.68 -17.87
N CYS A 292 -7.30 13.15 -16.73
CA CYS A 292 -6.01 12.71 -16.22
C CYS A 292 -5.92 11.19 -15.97
N PHE A 293 -7.05 10.52 -15.76
CA PHE A 293 -7.08 9.07 -15.52
C PHE A 293 -7.11 8.22 -16.81
N SER A 294 -7.27 8.84 -18.00
CA SER A 294 -7.41 8.12 -19.28
C SER A 294 -6.23 7.21 -19.65
N ARG A 295 -5.01 7.53 -19.18
CA ARG A 295 -3.79 6.72 -19.39
C ARG A 295 -3.23 6.16 -18.08
N VAL A 296 -4.06 6.04 -17.05
CA VAL A 296 -3.69 5.52 -15.73
C VAL A 296 -4.26 4.12 -15.54
N LYS A 297 -3.42 3.19 -15.09
CA LYS A 297 -3.84 1.86 -14.64
C LYS A 297 -3.31 1.59 -13.24
N ASN A 298 -4.18 1.12 -12.34
CA ASN A 298 -3.80 0.78 -10.98
C ASN A 298 -3.97 -0.74 -10.79
N TYR A 299 -2.88 -1.43 -10.48
CA TYR A 299 -2.85 -2.87 -10.25
C TYR A 299 -2.65 -3.15 -8.76
N LEU A 300 -3.71 -3.65 -8.11
CA LEU A 300 -3.58 -4.23 -6.79
C LEU A 300 -2.95 -5.62 -6.95
N ILE A 301 -1.63 -5.69 -6.75
CA ILE A 301 -0.86 -6.93 -6.97
C ILE A 301 -0.84 -7.82 -5.73
N GLY A 302 -1.01 -7.23 -4.54
CA GLY A 302 -1.09 -7.95 -3.27
C GLY A 302 -2.00 -7.27 -2.27
N SER A 303 -2.78 -8.08 -1.58
CA SER A 303 -3.67 -7.69 -0.49
C SER A 303 -3.84 -8.82 0.51
N VAL A 304 -4.48 -8.53 1.64
CA VAL A 304 -4.81 -9.53 2.64
C VAL A 304 -5.78 -10.59 2.09
N GLU A 305 -6.72 -10.21 1.22
CA GLU A 305 -7.65 -11.13 0.55
C GLU A 305 -6.93 -12.09 -0.39
N SER A 306 -5.86 -11.64 -1.04
CA SER A 306 -5.05 -12.50 -1.90
C SER A 306 -4.37 -13.64 -1.12
N VAL A 307 -4.12 -13.46 0.19
CA VAL A 307 -3.63 -14.52 1.08
C VAL A 307 -4.66 -15.63 1.23
N ILE A 308 -5.93 -15.28 1.39
CA ILE A 308 -7.03 -16.22 1.60
C ILE A 308 -7.17 -17.17 0.41
N GLN A 309 -7.06 -16.62 -0.80
CA GLN A 309 -7.11 -17.38 -2.05
C GLN A 309 -5.99 -18.42 -2.16
N GLU A 310 -4.85 -18.18 -1.50
CA GLU A 310 -3.68 -19.07 -1.54
C GLU A 310 -3.74 -20.16 -0.46
N ILE A 311 -4.28 -19.84 0.73
CA ILE A 311 -4.35 -20.82 1.84
C ILE A 311 -5.59 -21.71 1.81
N LYS A 312 -6.72 -21.21 1.29
CA LYS A 312 -7.98 -21.96 1.26
C LYS A 312 -7.84 -23.30 0.51
N PRO A 313 -7.28 -23.37 -0.71
CA PRO A 313 -7.11 -24.65 -1.42
C PRO A 313 -6.18 -25.64 -0.70
N LEU A 314 -5.26 -25.15 0.15
CA LEU A 314 -4.36 -26.02 0.91
C LEU A 314 -5.06 -26.72 2.06
N LEU A 315 -5.95 -25.99 2.75
CA LEU A 315 -6.77 -26.50 3.82
C LEU A 315 -7.84 -27.45 3.29
N GLU A 316 -8.48 -27.11 2.17
CA GLU A 316 -9.48 -27.97 1.50
C GLU A 316 -8.88 -29.31 1.06
N ARG A 317 -7.65 -29.32 0.53
CA ARG A 317 -6.92 -30.57 0.19
C ARG A 317 -6.61 -31.45 1.41
N GLN A 318 -6.67 -30.90 2.61
CA GLN A 318 -6.51 -31.64 3.87
C GLN A 318 -7.86 -31.97 4.55
N ASN A 319 -8.95 -31.80 3.80
CA ASN A 319 -10.34 -32.04 4.17
C ASN A 319 -10.86 -31.09 5.28
N PHE A 320 -10.37 -29.86 5.35
CA PHE A 320 -10.99 -28.83 6.19
C PHE A 320 -12.14 -28.16 5.46
N SER A 321 -13.26 -27.98 6.15
CA SER A 321 -14.27 -26.98 5.80
C SER A 321 -13.73 -25.59 6.19
N VAL A 322 -13.50 -24.74 5.20
CA VAL A 322 -12.88 -23.42 5.40
C VAL A 322 -13.94 -22.35 5.48
N ASP A 323 -13.96 -21.62 6.61
CA ASP A 323 -14.86 -20.50 6.85
C ASP A 323 -14.07 -19.20 7.02
N TYR A 324 -14.21 -18.29 6.05
CA TYR A 324 -13.66 -16.94 6.13
C TYR A 324 -14.74 -16.01 6.71
N PHE A 325 -14.79 -15.94 8.04
CA PHE A 325 -15.96 -15.38 8.74
C PHE A 325 -15.93 -13.85 8.89
N SER A 326 -14.77 -13.20 8.71
CA SER A 326 -14.66 -11.74 8.74
C SER A 326 -13.45 -11.24 7.98
N ASN A 327 -13.62 -10.15 7.24
CA ASN A 327 -12.55 -9.45 6.54
C ASN A 327 -12.17 -8.11 7.17
N ASN A 328 -12.85 -7.70 8.26
CA ASN A 328 -12.74 -6.36 8.84
C ASN A 328 -12.75 -6.39 10.37
N ILE A 329 -11.96 -7.28 10.97
CA ILE A 329 -11.78 -7.28 12.42
C ILE A 329 -11.14 -5.95 12.83
N SER A 330 -11.73 -5.29 13.82
CA SER A 330 -11.21 -4.06 14.42
C SER A 330 -11.63 -3.96 15.89
N GLY A 331 -10.94 -3.10 16.65
CA GLY A 331 -11.20 -2.87 18.06
C GLY A 331 -10.08 -3.34 18.99
N GLU A 332 -10.36 -3.37 20.30
CA GLU A 332 -9.38 -3.73 21.32
C GLU A 332 -9.07 -5.24 21.30
N ALA A 333 -7.79 -5.59 21.22
CA ALA A 333 -7.34 -6.97 21.04
C ALA A 333 -7.81 -7.91 22.16
N ARG A 334 -7.79 -7.46 23.43
CA ARG A 334 -8.26 -8.26 24.56
C ARG A 334 -9.76 -8.56 24.50
N ASP A 335 -10.56 -7.60 24.03
CA ASP A 335 -12.01 -7.72 23.97
C ASP A 335 -12.39 -8.63 22.80
N PHE A 336 -11.70 -8.49 21.67
CA PHE A 336 -11.84 -9.41 20.55
C PHE A 336 -11.42 -10.83 20.90
N GLY A 337 -10.41 -11.04 21.75
CA GLY A 337 -10.03 -12.38 22.22
C GLY A 337 -11.17 -13.13 22.92
N VAL A 338 -11.98 -12.43 23.72
CA VAL A 338 -13.18 -13.00 24.35
C VAL A 338 -14.25 -13.33 23.30
N HIS A 339 -14.49 -12.40 22.37
CA HIS A 339 -15.44 -12.60 21.29
C HIS A 339 -15.03 -13.78 20.37
N LEU A 340 -13.74 -13.91 20.08
CA LEU A 340 -13.18 -15.00 19.27
C LEU A 340 -13.47 -16.37 19.90
N ALA A 341 -13.38 -16.51 21.23
CA ALA A 341 -13.74 -17.74 21.92
C ALA A 341 -15.23 -18.10 21.74
N HIS A 342 -16.11 -17.10 21.72
CA HIS A 342 -17.54 -17.29 21.44
C HIS A 342 -17.76 -17.75 20.00
N ILE A 343 -17.16 -17.06 19.03
CA ILE A 343 -17.23 -17.42 17.60
C ILE A 343 -16.75 -18.87 17.38
N ILE A 344 -15.61 -19.24 17.96
CA ILE A 344 -15.08 -20.61 17.86
C ILE A 344 -16.09 -21.61 18.43
N SER A 345 -16.67 -21.33 19.60
CA SER A 345 -17.63 -22.22 20.26
C SER A 345 -18.89 -22.43 19.42
N GLU A 346 -19.43 -21.36 18.83
CA GLU A 346 -20.60 -21.44 17.95
C GLU A 346 -20.28 -22.22 16.66
N LYS A 347 -19.14 -21.95 16.04
CA LYS A 347 -18.72 -22.63 14.80
C LYS A 347 -18.45 -24.11 15.02
N VAL A 348 -17.86 -24.50 16.15
CA VAL A 348 -17.68 -25.91 16.53
C VAL A 348 -19.02 -26.59 16.76
N LYS A 349 -19.98 -25.92 17.40
CA LYS A 349 -21.33 -26.47 17.60
C LYS A 349 -22.02 -26.75 16.26
N LEU A 350 -22.01 -25.77 15.34
CA LEU A 350 -22.58 -25.93 13.99
C LEU A 350 -21.88 -27.04 13.20
N ALA A 351 -20.55 -27.10 13.25
CA ALA A 351 -19.78 -28.14 12.59
C ALA A 351 -20.18 -29.55 13.08
N ASN A 352 -20.41 -29.72 14.38
CA ASN A 352 -20.88 -31.00 14.93
C ASN A 352 -22.31 -31.36 14.47
N GLU A 353 -23.21 -30.37 14.36
CA GLU A 353 -24.57 -30.57 13.85
C GLU A 353 -24.57 -30.97 12.36
N GLU A 354 -23.60 -30.48 11.59
CA GLU A 354 -23.40 -30.78 10.16
C GLU A 354 -22.46 -31.97 9.90
N GLU A 355 -22.04 -32.70 10.94
CA GLU A 355 -21.10 -33.83 10.85
C GLU A 355 -19.77 -33.47 10.15
N ILE A 356 -19.26 -32.25 10.37
CA ILE A 356 -18.00 -31.76 9.82
C ILE A 356 -16.84 -32.05 10.80
N ASP A 357 -15.96 -32.97 10.42
CA ASP A 357 -14.83 -33.41 11.25
C ASP A 357 -13.71 -32.37 11.42
N LYS A 358 -13.52 -31.48 10.44
CA LYS A 358 -12.42 -30.51 10.43
C LYS A 358 -12.89 -29.16 9.92
N ILE A 359 -12.72 -28.13 10.74
CA ILE A 359 -13.01 -26.74 10.37
C ILE A 359 -11.76 -25.87 10.46
N ALA A 360 -11.62 -24.95 9.52
CA ALA A 360 -10.59 -23.92 9.54
C ALA A 360 -11.27 -22.55 9.50
N LEU A 361 -11.20 -21.83 10.61
CA LEU A 361 -11.74 -20.48 10.73
C LEU A 361 -10.65 -19.47 10.37
N ILE A 362 -10.93 -18.61 9.40
CA ILE A 362 -10.02 -17.58 8.94
C ILE A 362 -10.71 -16.23 9.09
N ALA A 363 -9.97 -15.24 9.56
CA ALA A 363 -10.43 -13.87 9.51
C ALA A 363 -9.25 -12.90 9.42
N THR A 364 -9.54 -11.69 8.98
CA THR A 364 -8.54 -10.65 8.75
C THR A 364 -9.00 -9.33 9.33
N GLY A 365 -8.04 -8.48 9.68
CA GLY A 365 -8.28 -7.15 10.21
C GLY A 365 -7.10 -6.65 11.03
N GLU A 366 -7.32 -5.59 11.78
CA GLU A 366 -6.30 -4.92 12.57
C GLU A 366 -6.88 -4.56 13.95
N LEU A 367 -6.31 -5.15 15.00
CA LEU A 367 -6.70 -4.89 16.38
C LEU A 367 -5.74 -3.88 17.01
N THR A 368 -6.25 -3.08 17.92
CA THR A 368 -5.46 -2.12 18.70
C THR A 368 -5.24 -2.63 20.11
N VAL A 369 -4.16 -2.18 20.74
CA VAL A 369 -3.89 -2.41 22.17
C VAL A 369 -3.82 -1.06 22.86
N THR A 370 -4.75 -0.81 23.78
CA THR A 370 -4.68 0.38 24.64
C THR A 370 -3.60 0.20 25.70
N ILE A 371 -2.49 0.92 25.54
CA ILE A 371 -1.41 0.97 26.54
C ILE A 371 -1.90 1.82 27.72
N LYS A 372 -1.94 1.23 28.92
CA LYS A 372 -2.34 1.90 30.16
C LYS A 372 -1.16 2.06 31.11
#